data_AF-A0AA48HLL0-F1
#
_entry.id   AF-A0AA48HLL0-F1
#
_cell.length_a   1.000
_cell.length_b   1.000
_cell.length_c   1.000
_cell.angle_alpha   90.00
_cell.angle_beta   90.00
_cell.angle_gamma   90.00
#
_symmetry.space_group_name_H-M   'P 1'
#
loop_
_entity.id
_entity.type
_entity.pdbx_description
1 polymer ?
#
loop_
_entity_poly.entity_id
_entity_poly.type
_entity_poly.pdbx_seq_one_letter_code
_entity_poly.pdbx_strand_id
1 'polypeptide(L)' 'MLSEKEFVYNTAAQIYASMFANPEVKEDMQYAVERAIALWDELKKINLQDAPQGD' A
#
# COMPACT_ATOMS: atom_id res chain seq x y z
N MET A 1 15.64 -1.60 2.70
CA MET A 1 14.34 -0.99 2.34
C MET A 1 13.78 -1.79 1.19
N LEU A 2 12.50 -2.18 1.24
CA LEU A 2 11.80 -2.70 0.07
C LEU A 2 11.73 -1.61 -1.00
N SER A 3 11.88 -1.96 -2.27
CA SER A 3 11.56 -1.01 -3.35
C SER A 3 10.05 -0.71 -3.35
N GLU A 4 9.66 0.46 -3.87
CA GLU A 4 8.26 0.85 -4.03
C GLU A 4 7.44 -0.24 -4.75
N LYS A 5 8.02 -0.79 -5.82
CA LYS A 5 7.40 -1.84 -6.63
C LYS A 5 7.16 -3.13 -5.83
N GLU A 6 8.14 -3.57 -5.03
CA GLU A 6 7.99 -4.75 -4.16
C GLU A 6 6.96 -4.52 -3.06
N PHE A 7 6.95 -3.33 -2.45
CA PHE A 7 5.94 -2.98 -1.44
C PHE A 7 4.53 -3.00 -2.02
N VAL A 8 4.33 -2.32 -3.15
CA VAL A 8 3.01 -2.21 -3.80
C VAL A 8 2.48 -3.58 -4.20
N TYR A 9 3.31 -4.43 -4.83
CA TYR A 9 2.85 -5.77 -5.22
C TYR A 9 2.51 -6.68 -4.05
N ASN A 10 3.38 -6.73 -3.02
CA ASN A 10 3.12 -7.57 -1.86
C ASN A 10 1.88 -7.12 -1.11
N THR A 11 1.69 -5.80 -0.97
CA THR A 11 0.54 -5.22 -0.27
C THR A 11 -0.74 -5.41 -1.07
N ALA A 12 -0.72 -5.16 -2.39
CA ALA A 12 -1.88 -5.38 -3.25
C ALA A 12 -2.31 -6.85 -3.24
N ALA A 13 -1.37 -7.80 -3.25
CA ALA A 13 -1.68 -9.21 -3.15
C ALA A 13 -2.39 -9.57 -1.83
N GLN A 14 -1.94 -9.00 -0.70
CA GLN A 14 -2.60 -9.20 0.60
C GLN A 14 -3.99 -8.58 0.65
N ILE A 15 -4.14 -7.35 0.15
CA ILE A 15 -5.44 -6.66 0.08
C ILE A 15 -6.41 -7.47 -0.79
N TYR A 16 -5.97 -7.90 -1.97
CA TYR A 16 -6.78 -8.70 -2.88
C TYR A 16 -7.17 -10.04 -2.26
N ALA A 17 -6.23 -10.76 -1.63
CA ALA A 17 -6.51 -12.01 -0.91
C ALA A 17 -7.54 -11.84 0.22
N SER A 18 -7.53 -10.70 0.91
CA SER A 18 -8.50 -10.40 1.98
C SER A 18 -9.92 -10.19 1.46
N MET A 19 -10.10 -9.82 0.19
CA MET A 19 -11.41 -9.66 -0.43
C MET A 19 -12.08 -11.01 -0.65
N PHE A 20 -11.33 -12.04 -1.07
CA PHE A 20 -11.86 -13.41 -1.20
C PHE A 20 -12.39 -13.97 0.12
N ALA A 21 -11.81 -13.54 1.24
CA ALA A 21 -12.27 -13.96 2.57
C ALA A 21 -13.62 -13.32 2.97
N ASN A 22 -14.09 -12.30 2.23
CA ASN A 22 -15.32 -11.56 2.52
C ASN A 22 -16.31 -11.72 1.36
N PRO A 23 -17.31 -12.60 1.45
CA PRO A 23 -18.24 -12.90 0.35
C PRO A 23 -19.11 -11.72 -0.09
N GLU A 24 -19.19 -10.65 0.72
CA GLU A 24 -19.90 -9.41 0.40
C GLU A 24 -19.06 -8.41 -0.39
N VAL A 25 -17.74 -8.61 -0.43
CA VAL A 25 -16.80 -7.72 -1.13
C VAL A 25 -16.53 -8.31 -2.51
N LYS A 26 -16.89 -7.54 -3.54
CA LYS A 26 -16.49 -7.89 -4.90
C LYS A 26 -14.98 -7.75 -5.04
N GLU A 27 -14.33 -8.82 -5.44
CA GLU A 27 -12.91 -8.82 -5.76
C GLU A 27 -12.59 -7.82 -6.87
N ASP A 28 -11.64 -6.92 -6.59
CA ASP A 28 -11.17 -5.93 -7.54
C ASP A 28 -9.66 -5.72 -7.38
N MET A 29 -8.91 -6.22 -8.35
CA MET A 29 -7.45 -6.14 -8.36
C MET A 29 -6.95 -4.70 -8.57
N GLN A 30 -7.67 -3.89 -9.35
CA GLN A 30 -7.30 -2.49 -9.56
C GLN A 30 -7.41 -1.73 -8.24
N TYR A 31 -8.52 -1.90 -7.53
CA TYR A 31 -8.70 -1.29 -6.21
C TYR A 31 -7.61 -1.72 -5.22
N ALA A 32 -7.21 -3.00 -5.20
CA ALA A 32 -6.15 -3.48 -4.34
C ALA A 32 -4.79 -2.79 -4.62
N VAL A 33 -4.46 -2.58 -5.90
CA VAL A 33 -3.24 -1.86 -6.32
C VAL A 33 -3.31 -0.38 -5.95
N GLU A 34 -4.44 0.29 -6.20
CA GLU A 34 -4.64 1.71 -5.86
C GLU A 34 -4.49 1.95 -4.35
N ARG A 35 -5.06 1.06 -3.52
CA ARG A 35 -4.91 1.13 -2.05
C ARG A 35 -3.47 0.91 -1.59
N ALA A 36 -2.74 -0.01 -2.22
CA ALA A 36 -1.34 -0.26 -1.90
C ALA A 36 -0.44 0.95 -2.25
N ILE A 37 -0.69 1.62 -3.39
CA ILE A 37 0.01 2.85 -3.77
C ILE A 37 -0.28 3.98 -2.78
N ALA A 38 -1.56 4.19 -2.43
CA ALA A 38 -1.94 5.22 -1.47
C ALA A 38 -1.26 5.02 -0.11
N LEU A 39 -1.20 3.77 0.37
CA LEU A 39 -0.52 3.44 1.62
C LEU A 39 0.99 3.73 1.57
N TRP A 40 1.63 3.42 0.45
CA TRP A 40 3.05 3.76 0.24
C TRP A 40 3.29 5.27 0.28
N ASP A 41 2.43 6.06 -0.36
CA ASP A 41 2.52 7.51 -0.34
C ASP A 41 2.31 8.10 1.06
N GLU A 42 1.40 7.54 1.86
CA GLU A 42 1.22 7.91 3.26
C GLU A 42 2.47 7.61 4.09
N LEU A 43 3.06 6.42 3.93
CA LEU A 43 4.29 6.04 4.63
C LEU A 43 5.47 6.96 4.27
N LYS A 44 5.59 7.36 3.00
CA LYS A 44 6.60 8.34 2.57
C LYS A 44 6.41 9.69 3.27
N LYS A 45 5.16 10.16 3.43
CA LYS A 45 4.87 11.42 4.13
C LYS A 45 5.25 11.36 5.61
N ILE A 46 5.00 10.24 6.27
CA ILE A 46 5.39 10.02 7.68
C ILE A 46 6.92 10.05 7.80
N ASN A 47 7.63 9.28 6.97
CA ASN A 47 9.09 9.26 6.99
C ASN A 47 9.75 10.60 6.66
N LEU A 48 9.08 11.48 5.91
CA LEU A 48 9.57 12.83 5.60
C LEU A 48 9.32 13.85 6.73
N GLN A 49 8.35 13.60 7.63
CA GLN A 49 8.09 14.46 8.78
C GLN A 49 9.10 14.24 9.93
N ASP A 50 9.70 13.04 10.02
CA ASP A 50 10.75 12.70 10.98
C ASP A 50 12.18 12.95 10.44
N ALA A 51 12.33 13.35 9.18
CA ALA A 51 13.63 13.71 8.63
C ALA A 51 14.05 15.07 9.23
N PRO A 52 15.21 15.19 9.91
CA PRO A 52 15.67 16.47 10.40
C PRO A 52 15.78 17.44 9.23
N GLN A 53 15.05 18.55 9.30
CA GLN A 53 15.28 19.68 8.41
C GLN A 53 16.67 20.19 8.76
N GLY A 54 17.67 19.81 7.96
CA GLY A 54 19.04 20.27 8.15
C GLY A 54 19.10 21.79 8.04
N ASP A 55 19.61 22.43 9.09
CA ASP A 55 20.08 23.82 9.11
C ASP A 55 21.19 24.06 8.06
#